data_AF-A0A4Z1IBR5-F1
#
_entry.id   AF-A0A4Z1IBR5-F1
#
_cell.length_a   1.000
_cell.length_b   1.000
_cell.length_c   1.000
_cell.angle_alpha   90.00
_cell.angle_beta   90.00
_cell.angle_gamma   90.00
#
_symmetry.space_group_name_H-M   'P 1'
#
loop_
_entity.id
_entity.type
_entity.pdbx_description
1 polymer ?
#
loop_
_entity_poly.entity_id
_entity_poly.type
_entity_poly.pdbx_seq_one_letter_code
_entity_poly.pdbx_strand_id
1 'polypeptide(L)'
;MPTFLIRHPALVIPSFLRARHDVEGLEYSRKEWKSRKLQTSMKWSRDLYDWYCSQGTEESIVLDADDIMTNRDIMVKYAKMIGADPTRLRFSWEVKSAESDWGESTAAWKRMSSTLRSSSGVLEGKTSAGLVVEEEVEKWKEEFGNEIAGELETWVKDAMPHYEHMKVKRLT
;
A
#
# COMPACT_ATOMS: atom_id res chain seq x y z
N MET A 1 18.24 -2.40 -9.86
CA MET A 1 16.99 -1.82 -10.37
C MET A 1 16.03 -1.59 -9.21
N PRO A 2 15.70 -0.34 -8.84
CA PRO A 2 14.75 -0.07 -7.78
C PRO A 2 13.33 -0.48 -8.19
N THR A 3 12.54 -0.98 -7.24
CA THR A 3 11.12 -1.31 -7.44
C THR A 3 10.27 -0.46 -6.51
N PHE A 4 9.22 0.14 -7.05
CA PHE A 4 8.24 0.95 -6.33
C PHE A 4 6.89 0.26 -6.38
N LEU A 5 6.33 -0.06 -5.21
CA LEU A 5 4.95 -0.53 -5.10
C LEU A 5 4.04 0.66 -4.79
N ILE A 6 3.04 0.90 -5.63
CA ILE A 6 2.04 1.94 -5.43
C ILE A 6 0.66 1.33 -5.22
N ARG A 7 -0.21 2.05 -4.53
CA ARG A 7 -1.61 1.70 -4.33
C ARG A 7 -2.45 2.95 -4.27
N HIS A 8 -3.71 2.87 -4.70
CA HIS A 8 -4.63 4.00 -4.66
C HIS A 8 -4.65 4.69 -3.27
N PRO A 9 -4.45 6.02 -3.18
CA PRO A 9 -4.36 6.75 -1.92
C PRO A 9 -5.55 6.52 -0.98
N ALA A 10 -6.77 6.52 -1.53
CA ALA A 10 -8.01 6.28 -0.77
C ALA A 10 -8.06 4.89 -0.09
N LEU A 11 -7.25 3.92 -0.52
CA LEU A 11 -7.16 2.61 0.12
C LEU A 11 -6.03 2.55 1.15
N VAL A 12 -4.85 3.03 0.79
CA VAL A 12 -3.65 2.87 1.63
C VAL A 12 -3.64 3.81 2.83
N ILE A 13 -4.10 5.06 2.67
CA ILE A 13 -4.04 6.07 3.74
C ILE A 13 -4.98 5.70 4.90
N PRO A 14 -6.28 5.40 4.69
CA PRO A 14 -7.16 4.99 5.79
C PRO A 14 -6.74 3.63 6.38
N SER A 15 -6.26 2.70 5.55
CA SER A 15 -5.73 1.42 6.04
C SER A 15 -4.54 1.62 6.97
N PHE A 16 -3.65 2.56 6.68
CA PHE A 16 -2.52 2.90 7.53
C PHE A 16 -2.97 3.49 8.86
N LEU A 17 -3.94 4.41 8.84
CA LEU A 17 -4.50 4.97 10.08
C LEU A 17 -5.16 3.92 10.96
N ARG A 18 -5.98 3.02 10.39
CA ARG A 18 -6.55 1.88 11.14
C ARG A 18 -5.45 1.07 11.84
N ALA A 19 -4.41 0.70 11.11
CA ALA A 19 -3.32 -0.09 11.67
C ALA A 19 -2.57 0.65 12.80
N ARG A 20 -2.41 1.98 12.68
CA ARG A 20 -1.81 2.81 13.74
C ARG A 20 -2.71 2.93 14.96
N HIS A 21 -4.01 3.17 14.76
CA HIS A 21 -4.99 3.22 15.84
C HIS A 21 -5.01 1.93 16.64
N ASP A 22 -4.95 0.78 15.97
CA ASP A 22 -4.95 -0.54 16.62
C ASP A 22 -3.69 -0.80 17.46
N VAL A 23 -2.55 -0.17 17.12
CA VAL A 23 -1.25 -0.40 17.78
C VAL A 23 -0.98 0.62 18.87
N GLU A 24 -1.35 1.88 18.66
CA GLU A 24 -0.93 3.02 19.48
C GLU A 24 -2.09 3.64 20.28
N GLY A 25 -3.34 3.28 19.93
CA GLY A 25 -4.54 3.87 20.49
C GLY A 25 -4.92 5.21 19.83
N LEU A 26 -6.21 5.54 19.94
CA LEU A 26 -6.83 6.73 19.34
C LEU A 26 -6.25 8.06 19.86
N GLU A 27 -5.95 8.15 21.17
CA GLU A 27 -5.49 9.40 21.77
C GLU A 27 -4.08 9.79 21.31
N TYR A 28 -3.17 8.81 21.22
CA TYR A 28 -1.83 9.03 20.71
C TYR A 28 -1.84 9.35 19.21
N SER A 29 -2.69 8.65 18.45
CA SER A 29 -2.81 8.85 17.01
C SER A 29 -3.24 10.27 16.62
N ARG A 30 -4.10 10.92 17.44
CA ARG A 30 -4.45 12.34 17.25
C ARG A 30 -3.30 13.29 17.55
N LYS A 31 -2.50 13.03 18.59
CA LYS A 31 -1.34 13.88 18.94
C LYS A 31 -0.28 13.88 17.83
N GLU A 32 -0.13 12.74 17.15
CA GLU A 32 0.85 12.52 16.08
C GLU A 32 0.33 12.88 14.67
N TRP A 33 -0.79 13.57 14.55
CA TRP A 33 -1.46 13.75 13.26
C TRP A 33 -0.61 14.42 12.17
N LYS A 34 0.21 15.41 12.53
CA LYS A 34 1.16 16.04 11.58
C LYS A 34 2.22 15.06 11.09
N SER A 35 2.71 14.18 11.97
CA SER A 35 3.68 13.15 11.58
C SER A 35 3.02 12.08 10.71
N ARG A 36 1.72 11.82 10.87
CA ARG A 36 0.94 10.95 9.98
C ARG A 36 0.84 11.51 8.56
N LYS A 37 0.55 12.81 8.39
CA LYS A 37 0.54 13.45 7.05
C LYS A 37 1.85 13.23 6.29
N LEU A 38 2.99 13.35 6.99
CA LEU A 38 4.30 13.13 6.40
C LEU A 38 4.49 11.67 5.95
N GLN A 39 4.04 10.71 6.75
CA GLN A 39 4.17 9.27 6.49
C GLN A 39 3.26 8.78 5.36
N THR A 40 2.14 9.46 5.11
CA THR A 40 1.19 9.09 4.05
C THR A 40 1.46 9.81 2.72
N SER A 41 2.47 10.69 2.67
CA SER A 41 2.83 11.42 1.46
C SER A 41 3.46 10.50 0.40
N MET A 42 2.86 10.46 -0.78
CA MET A 42 3.41 9.75 -1.94
C MET A 42 4.47 10.56 -2.70
N LYS A 43 4.66 11.84 -2.35
CA LYS A 43 5.66 12.71 -2.97
C LYS A 43 7.07 12.11 -2.86
N TRP A 44 7.42 11.53 -1.72
CA TRP A 44 8.75 10.96 -1.49
C TRP A 44 9.06 9.79 -2.42
N SER A 45 8.07 8.91 -2.63
CA SER A 45 8.21 7.77 -3.54
C SER A 45 8.38 8.24 -4.99
N ARG A 46 7.59 9.25 -5.40
CA ARG A 46 7.72 9.86 -6.71
C ARG A 46 9.06 10.55 -6.90
N ASP A 47 9.49 11.40 -5.97
CA ASP A 47 10.73 12.15 -6.09
C ASP A 47 11.94 11.20 -6.17
N LEU A 48 11.93 10.11 -5.40
CA LEU A 48 12.96 9.09 -5.46
C LEU A 48 12.94 8.33 -6.80
N TYR A 49 11.74 8.00 -7.30
CA TYR A 49 11.58 7.39 -8.63
C TYR A 49 12.13 8.32 -9.73
N ASP A 50 11.71 9.58 -9.75
CA ASP A 50 12.13 10.58 -10.74
C ASP A 50 13.66 10.79 -10.66
N TRP A 51 14.23 10.77 -9.45
CA TRP A 51 15.68 10.81 -9.24
C TRP A 51 16.38 9.61 -9.87
N TYR A 52 15.94 8.37 -9.62
CA TYR A 52 16.55 7.20 -10.26
C TYR A 52 16.46 7.24 -11.78
N CYS A 53 15.31 7.64 -12.34
CA CYS A 53 15.15 7.83 -13.78
C CYS A 53 16.16 8.85 -14.34
N SER A 54 16.44 9.93 -13.61
CA SER A 54 17.40 10.95 -14.03
C SER A 54 18.86 10.48 -14.02
N GLN A 55 19.21 9.42 -13.27
CA GLN A 55 20.58 8.90 -13.21
C GLN A 55 20.96 8.11 -14.47
N GLY A 56 20.01 7.78 -15.36
CA GLY A 56 20.27 6.98 -16.56
C GLY A 56 20.80 5.58 -16.26
N THR A 57 20.60 5.10 -15.03
CA THR A 57 20.89 3.72 -14.61
C THR A 57 19.69 2.81 -14.90
N GLU A 58 19.78 1.53 -14.55
CA GLU A 58 18.72 0.52 -14.76
C GLU A 58 17.30 1.06 -14.53
N GLU A 59 16.38 0.74 -15.45
CA GLU A 59 15.03 1.27 -15.51
C GLU A 59 14.22 0.96 -14.23
N SER A 60 13.78 2.01 -13.52
CA SER A 60 13.00 1.83 -12.29
C SER A 60 11.67 1.14 -12.57
N ILE A 61 11.32 0.10 -11.80
CA ILE A 61 10.06 -0.63 -11.96
C ILE A 61 9.00 -0.01 -11.06
N VAL A 62 7.81 0.26 -11.60
CA VAL A 62 6.62 0.59 -10.81
C VAL A 62 5.62 -0.56 -10.90
N LEU A 63 5.18 -1.07 -9.75
CA LEU A 63 4.11 -2.06 -9.62
C LEU A 63 2.88 -1.39 -9.01
N ASP A 64 1.72 -1.52 -9.65
CA ASP A 64 0.45 -1.10 -9.05
C ASP A 64 -0.19 -2.28 -8.30
N ALA A 65 -0.66 -2.02 -7.09
CA ALA A 65 -1.28 -3.03 -6.24
C ALA A 65 -2.50 -3.70 -6.90
N ASP A 66 -3.33 -2.95 -7.64
CA ASP A 66 -4.52 -3.50 -8.30
C ASP A 66 -4.12 -4.49 -9.39
N ASP A 67 -3.10 -4.13 -10.15
CA ASP A 67 -2.55 -4.91 -11.24
C ASP A 67 -1.95 -6.23 -10.73
N ILE A 68 -1.12 -6.21 -9.68
CA ILE A 68 -0.53 -7.44 -9.13
C ILE A 68 -1.56 -8.32 -8.39
N MET A 69 -2.67 -7.76 -7.93
CA MET A 69 -3.77 -8.52 -7.32
C MET A 69 -4.65 -9.21 -8.36
N THR A 70 -4.80 -8.63 -9.55
CA THR A 70 -5.76 -9.11 -10.57
C THR A 70 -5.11 -9.80 -11.77
N ASN A 71 -3.83 -9.53 -12.03
CA ASN A 71 -3.11 -10.08 -13.16
C ASN A 71 -1.78 -10.73 -12.73
N ARG A 72 -1.77 -12.07 -12.70
CA ARG A 72 -0.60 -12.86 -12.30
C ARG A 72 0.58 -12.73 -13.26
N ASP A 73 0.33 -12.42 -14.53
CA ASP A 73 1.39 -12.33 -15.55
C ASP A 73 2.35 -11.18 -15.27
N ILE A 74 1.88 -10.13 -14.59
CA ILE A 74 2.71 -9.00 -14.14
C ILE A 74 3.78 -9.48 -13.16
N MET A 75 3.43 -10.39 -12.24
CA MET A 75 4.40 -10.98 -11.31
C MET A 75 5.37 -11.94 -12.00
N VAL A 76 4.92 -12.65 -13.04
CA VAL A 76 5.81 -13.48 -13.89
C VAL A 76 6.82 -12.61 -14.63
N LYS A 77 6.37 -11.49 -15.22
CA LYS A 77 7.23 -10.50 -15.90
C LYS A 77 8.21 -9.88 -14.92
N TYR A 78 7.71 -9.43 -13.77
CA TYR A 78 8.53 -8.86 -12.70
C TYR A 78 9.62 -9.82 -12.22
N ALA A 79 9.27 -11.10 -11.96
CA ALA A 79 10.23 -12.11 -11.54
C ALA A 79 11.38 -12.25 -12.55
N LYS A 80 11.07 -12.33 -13.86
CA LYS A 80 12.10 -12.38 -14.91
C LYS A 80 12.98 -11.13 -14.92
N MET A 81 12.39 -9.94 -14.78
CA MET A 81 13.12 -8.66 -14.79
C MET A 81 14.14 -8.55 -13.66
N ILE A 82 13.82 -9.07 -12.47
CA ILE A 82 14.73 -9.03 -11.31
C ILE A 82 15.67 -10.24 -11.22
N GLY A 83 15.65 -11.14 -12.22
CA GLY A 83 16.47 -12.36 -12.23
C GLY A 83 15.98 -13.48 -11.29
N ALA A 84 14.72 -13.42 -10.85
CA ALA A 84 14.08 -14.49 -10.10
C ALA A 84 13.49 -15.56 -11.05
N ASP A 85 13.33 -16.78 -10.53
CA ASP A 85 12.72 -17.89 -11.27
C ASP A 85 11.17 -17.80 -11.22
N PRO A 86 10.51 -17.47 -12.35
CA PRO A 86 9.05 -17.32 -12.38
C PRO A 86 8.30 -18.64 -12.11
N THR A 87 8.93 -19.80 -12.28
CA THR A 87 8.30 -21.10 -11.99
C THR A 87 8.11 -21.36 -10.49
N ARG A 88 8.80 -20.57 -9.66
CA ARG A 88 8.73 -20.66 -8.19
C ARG A 88 7.69 -19.73 -7.57
N LEU A 89 7.01 -18.90 -8.38
CA LEU A 89 5.94 -18.03 -7.89
C LEU A 89 4.79 -18.86 -7.28
N ARG A 90 4.28 -18.41 -6.14
CA ARG A 90 3.15 -19.02 -5.44
C ARG A 90 2.07 -17.95 -5.24
N PHE A 91 0.84 -18.29 -5.64
CA PHE A 91 -0.33 -17.43 -5.48
C PHE A 91 -1.31 -17.97 -4.42
N SER A 92 -1.00 -19.14 -3.89
CA SER A 92 -1.68 -19.79 -2.78
C SER A 92 -0.65 -20.40 -1.85
N TRP A 93 -0.97 -20.47 -0.57
CA TRP A 93 -0.11 -21.02 0.47
C TRP A 93 -0.95 -21.59 1.61
N GLU A 94 -0.34 -22.51 2.37
CA GLU A 94 -0.94 -23.07 3.56
C GLU A 94 -0.89 -22.07 4.71
N VAL A 95 -2.02 -21.85 5.36
CA VAL A 95 -2.09 -21.08 6.60
C VAL A 95 -1.58 -21.96 7.72
N LYS A 96 -0.29 -21.87 8.04
CA LYS A 96 0.25 -22.53 9.23
C LYS A 96 -0.38 -21.90 10.48
N SER A 97 -0.80 -22.72 11.44
CA SER A 97 -1.28 -22.26 12.74
C SER A 97 -0.29 -21.26 13.36
N ALA A 98 -0.83 -20.29 14.08
CA ALA A 98 -0.27 -18.97 14.41
C ALA A 98 1.09 -18.89 15.17
N GLU A 99 1.91 -19.93 15.19
CA GLU A 99 3.08 -20.04 16.07
C GLU A 99 4.44 -19.97 15.38
N SER A 100 4.52 -19.81 14.05
CA SER A 100 5.83 -19.55 13.43
C SER A 100 6.29 -18.14 13.84
N ASP A 101 7.26 -18.06 14.74
CA ASP A 101 7.94 -16.83 15.10
C ASP A 101 8.73 -16.32 13.89
N TRP A 102 8.18 -15.33 13.18
CA TRP A 102 8.86 -14.65 12.08
C TRP A 102 9.89 -13.61 12.59
N GLY A 103 10.28 -13.67 13.88
CA GLY A 103 11.07 -12.63 14.55
C GLY A 103 10.22 -11.40 14.94
N GLU A 104 8.93 -11.62 15.20
CA GLU A 104 7.91 -10.57 15.32
C GLU A 104 7.93 -9.90 16.70
N SER A 105 8.93 -9.06 16.96
CA SER A 105 9.11 -8.47 18.29
C SER A 105 8.12 -7.34 18.62
N THR A 106 7.47 -6.72 17.62
CA THR A 106 6.62 -5.52 17.84
C THR A 106 5.14 -5.73 17.49
N ALA A 107 4.25 -5.06 18.23
CA ALA A 107 2.82 -5.04 17.95
C ALA A 107 2.50 -4.49 16.55
N ALA A 108 3.28 -3.49 16.10
CA ALA A 108 3.15 -2.91 14.76
C ALA A 108 3.37 -3.95 13.66
N TRP A 109 4.41 -4.77 13.78
CA TRP A 109 4.69 -5.83 12.80
C TRP A 109 3.54 -6.82 12.73
N LYS A 110 3.09 -7.34 13.88
CA LYS A 110 1.97 -8.30 13.97
C LYS A 110 0.69 -7.74 13.32
N ARG A 111 0.40 -6.45 13.55
CA ARG A 111 -0.79 -5.81 12.97
C ARG A 111 -0.69 -5.66 11.46
N MET A 112 0.47 -5.28 10.93
CA MET A 112 0.71 -5.07 9.51
C MET A 112 0.79 -6.40 8.73
N SER A 113 1.26 -7.48 9.35
CA SER A 113 1.36 -8.82 8.72
C SER A 113 0.08 -9.67 8.89
N SER A 114 -0.90 -9.22 9.68
CA SER A 114 -2.11 -9.98 10.03
C SER A 114 -2.88 -10.55 8.83
N THR A 115 -3.01 -9.79 7.74
CA THR A 115 -3.70 -10.26 6.52
C THR A 115 -2.92 -11.39 5.85
N LEU A 116 -1.59 -11.26 5.73
CA LEU A 116 -0.74 -12.29 5.14
C LEU A 116 -0.77 -13.59 5.95
N ARG A 117 -0.84 -13.47 7.28
CA ARG A 117 -0.91 -14.62 8.20
C ARG A 117 -2.25 -15.35 8.20
N SER A 118 -3.33 -14.69 7.76
CA SER A 118 -4.68 -15.24 7.81
C SER A 118 -5.23 -15.61 6.43
N SER A 119 -4.59 -15.18 5.33
CA SER A 119 -4.98 -15.59 3.98
C SER A 119 -4.22 -16.83 3.53
N SER A 120 -4.85 -17.62 2.65
CA SER A 120 -4.25 -18.78 1.96
C SER A 120 -3.85 -18.47 0.52
N GLY A 121 -3.78 -17.17 0.18
CA GLY A 121 -3.53 -16.68 -1.17
C GLY A 121 -3.67 -15.17 -1.28
N VAL A 122 -3.51 -14.69 -2.52
CA VAL A 122 -3.74 -13.28 -2.87
C VAL A 122 -5.22 -12.96 -2.70
N LEU A 123 -5.53 -11.94 -1.89
CA LEU A 123 -6.91 -11.56 -1.61
C LEU A 123 -7.48 -10.69 -2.73
N GLU A 124 -8.52 -11.20 -3.38
CA GLU A 124 -9.30 -10.47 -4.37
C GLU A 124 -10.27 -9.47 -3.69
N GLY A 125 -10.80 -8.51 -4.46
CA GLY A 125 -11.81 -7.56 -3.98
C GLY A 125 -11.28 -6.40 -3.12
N LYS A 126 -9.95 -6.26 -2.97
CA LYS A 126 -9.30 -5.11 -2.29
C LYS A 126 -8.71 -4.08 -3.27
N THR A 127 -9.15 -4.12 -4.52
CA THR A 127 -8.72 -3.22 -5.58
C THR A 127 -9.43 -1.86 -5.48
N SER A 128 -8.95 -0.86 -6.23
CA SER A 128 -9.62 0.44 -6.38
C SER A 128 -10.67 0.47 -7.49
N ALA A 129 -11.02 -0.69 -8.06
CA ALA A 129 -12.01 -0.77 -9.12
C ALA A 129 -13.39 -0.28 -8.64
N GLY A 130 -13.93 0.74 -9.30
CA GLY A 130 -15.22 1.34 -8.91
C GLY A 130 -15.17 2.22 -7.67
N LEU A 131 -13.99 2.52 -7.13
CA LEU A 131 -13.85 3.39 -5.96
C LEU A 131 -14.22 4.83 -6.32
N VAL A 132 -15.12 5.41 -5.54
CA VAL A 132 -15.48 6.83 -5.59
C VAL A 132 -15.04 7.47 -4.28
N VAL A 133 -14.14 8.45 -4.34
CA VAL A 133 -13.52 9.04 -3.14
C VAL A 133 -14.56 9.69 -2.25
N GLU A 134 -15.55 10.34 -2.83
CA GLU A 134 -16.63 11.02 -2.11
C GLU A 134 -17.47 10.02 -1.28
N GLU A 135 -17.73 8.82 -1.81
CA GLU A 135 -18.41 7.76 -1.07
C GLU A 135 -17.54 7.21 0.07
N GLU A 136 -16.23 7.10 -0.15
CA GLU A 136 -15.29 6.70 0.91
C GLU A 136 -15.21 7.74 2.03
N VAL A 137 -15.30 9.03 1.71
CA VAL A 137 -15.31 10.11 2.71
C VAL A 137 -16.50 9.99 3.64
N GLU A 138 -17.70 9.65 3.14
CA GLU A 138 -18.86 9.43 4.02
C GLU A 138 -18.62 8.26 4.98
N LYS A 139 -18.02 7.16 4.51
CA LYS A 139 -17.63 6.04 5.37
C LYS A 139 -16.58 6.47 6.41
N TRP A 140 -15.62 7.30 6.03
CA TRP A 140 -14.60 7.81 6.97
C TRP A 140 -15.20 8.74 8.01
N LYS A 141 -16.27 9.48 7.71
CA LYS A 141 -16.99 10.30 8.71
C LYS A 141 -17.63 9.43 9.77
N GLU A 142 -18.24 8.31 9.37
CA GLU A 142 -18.80 7.32 10.30
C GLU A 142 -17.69 6.64 11.13
N GLU A 143 -16.57 6.30 10.50
CA GLU A 143 -15.47 5.55 11.13
C GLU A 143 -14.59 6.41 12.06
N PHE A 144 -14.22 7.61 11.63
CA PHE A 144 -13.23 8.45 12.30
C PHE A 144 -13.77 9.79 12.82
N GLY A 145 -15.00 10.14 12.46
CA GLY A 145 -15.59 11.46 12.71
C GLY A 145 -15.24 12.49 11.64
N ASN A 146 -16.02 13.57 11.59
CA ASN A 146 -15.98 14.57 10.52
C ASN A 146 -14.61 15.25 10.32
N GLU A 147 -13.92 15.57 11.42
CA GLU A 147 -12.63 16.27 11.37
C GLU A 147 -11.56 15.41 10.68
N ILE A 148 -11.35 14.18 11.18
CA ILE A 148 -10.37 13.24 10.63
C ILE A 148 -10.72 12.86 9.19
N ALA A 149 -12.01 12.68 8.88
CA ALA A 149 -12.46 12.36 7.52
C ALA A 149 -12.13 13.46 6.51
N GLY A 150 -12.34 14.74 6.87
CA GLY A 150 -11.99 15.86 5.99
C GLY A 150 -10.48 16.00 5.76
N GLU A 151 -9.68 15.68 6.77
CA GLU A 151 -8.22 15.67 6.62
C GLU A 151 -7.73 14.48 5.78
N LEU A 152 -8.33 13.30 5.95
CA LEU A 152 -8.11 12.14 5.08
C LEU A 152 -8.42 12.45 3.63
N GLU A 153 -9.57 13.07 3.36
CA GLU A 153 -9.96 13.54 2.02
C GLU A 153 -8.87 14.45 1.43
N THR A 154 -8.40 15.41 2.22
CA THR A 154 -7.33 16.33 1.81
C THR A 154 -6.05 15.56 1.47
N TRP A 155 -5.63 14.61 2.31
CA TRP A 155 -4.40 13.84 2.08
C TRP A 155 -4.50 12.92 0.87
N VAL A 156 -5.68 12.34 0.64
CA VAL A 156 -5.96 11.54 -0.56
C VAL A 156 -5.85 12.43 -1.79
N LYS A 157 -6.50 13.59 -1.81
CA LYS A 157 -6.42 14.56 -2.92
C LYS A 157 -4.98 15.05 -3.16
N ASP A 158 -4.24 15.36 -2.09
CA ASP A 158 -2.82 15.76 -2.18
C ASP A 158 -1.95 14.63 -2.77
N ALA A 159 -2.25 13.37 -2.46
CA ALA A 159 -1.49 12.21 -2.93
C ALA A 159 -1.84 11.76 -4.36
N MET A 160 -3.06 12.05 -4.85
CA MET A 160 -3.55 11.59 -6.15
C MET A 160 -2.64 11.97 -7.33
N PRO A 161 -2.17 13.23 -7.48
CA PRO A 161 -1.28 13.59 -8.58
C PRO A 161 0.05 12.83 -8.58
N HIS A 162 0.53 12.44 -7.40
CA HIS A 162 1.75 11.62 -7.27
C HIS A 162 1.48 10.17 -7.66
N TYR A 163 0.36 9.61 -7.20
CA TYR A 163 -0.09 8.28 -7.58
C TYR A 163 -0.30 8.16 -9.09
N GLU A 164 -1.03 9.08 -9.71
CA GLU A 164 -1.31 9.08 -11.16
C GLU A 164 -0.03 9.18 -11.99
N HIS A 165 0.91 10.04 -11.58
CA HIS A 165 2.22 10.14 -12.24
C HIS A 165 2.98 8.81 -12.23
N MET A 166 2.94 8.06 -11.13
CA MET A 166 3.59 6.75 -11.06
C MET A 166 2.77 5.68 -11.79
N LYS A 167 1.43 5.72 -11.71
CA LYS A 167 0.51 4.74 -12.32
C LYS A 167 0.66 4.68 -13.83
N VAL A 168 0.87 5.80 -14.51
CA VAL A 168 1.11 5.79 -15.97
C VAL A 168 2.44 5.15 -16.38
N LYS A 169 3.35 4.91 -15.42
CA LYS A 169 4.68 4.29 -15.61
C LYS A 169 4.74 2.86 -15.06
N ARG A 170 3.60 2.33 -14.63
CA ARG A 170 3.52 0.97 -14.06
C ARG A 170 3.83 -0.09 -15.10
N LEU A 171 4.33 -1.22 -14.61
CA LEU A 171 4.51 -2.44 -15.38
C LEU A 171 3.14 -2.95 -15.86
N THR A 172 2.97 -3.03 -17.18
CA THR A 172 1.78 -3.61 -17.84
C THR A 172 2.08 -4.95 -18.50
#